data_AF-A0A2I2A8R7-F1
#
_entry.id   AF-A0A2I2A8R7-F1
#
_cell.length_a   1.000
_cell.length_b   1.000
_cell.length_c   1.000
_cell.angle_alpha   90.00
_cell.angle_beta   90.00
_cell.angle_gamma   90.00
#
_symmetry.space_group_name_H-M   'P 1'
#
loop_
_entity.id
_entity.type
_entity.pdbx_description
1 polymer ?
#
loop_
_entity_poly.entity_id
_entity_poly.type
_entity_poly.pdbx_seq_one_letter_code
_entity_poly.pdbx_strand_id
1 'polypeptide(L)'
;MTLEQKIQNDIMVAVARHGCTVFRSNAGTVQTKFGTVIKLAPKGWPDITGFRHSDGKMILIEVKNETGKLREDQVKFQKFIENKPVLYGVCRSVEDAIRLIEED
;
A
#
# COMPACT_ATOMS: atom_id res chain seq x y z
N MET A 1 -13.11 2.01 16.30
CA MET A 1 -12.57 2.14 14.93
C MET A 1 -11.07 1.99 15.03
N THR A 2 -10.49 1.09 14.22
CA THR A 2 -9.06 0.85 14.27
C THR A 2 -8.32 1.96 13.52
N LEU A 3 -7.18 2.41 14.05
CA LEU A 3 -6.33 3.38 13.35
C LEU A 3 -5.70 2.73 12.11
N GLU A 4 -5.82 3.37 10.94
CA GLU A 4 -5.23 2.89 9.68
C GLU A 4 -3.72 2.65 9.82
N GLN A 5 -3.03 3.49 10.60
CA GLN A 5 -1.61 3.31 10.91
C GLN A 5 -1.32 2.00 11.67
N LYS A 6 -2.20 1.59 12.58
CA LYS A 6 -2.04 0.30 13.29
C LYS A 6 -2.22 -0.86 12.30
N ILE A 7 -3.27 -0.81 11.48
CA ILE A 7 -3.52 -1.83 10.44
C ILE A 7 -2.34 -1.93 9.49
N GLN A 8 -1.80 -0.79 9.04
CA GLN A 8 -0.62 -0.73 8.16
C GLN A 8 0.59 -1.44 8.78
N ASN A 9 0.91 -1.15 10.04
CA ASN A 9 2.03 -1.78 10.72
C ASN A 9 1.83 -3.30 10.87
N ASP A 10 0.62 -3.72 11.25
CA ASP A 10 0.29 -5.14 11.43
C ASP A 10 0.39 -5.90 10.08
N ILE A 11 -0.12 -5.30 9.00
CA ILE A 11 0.01 -5.83 7.62
C ILE A 11 1.48 -5.97 7.25
N MET A 12 2.30 -4.92 7.44
CA MET A 12 3.71 -4.97 7.06
C MET A 12 4.46 -6.11 7.75
N VAL A 13 4.22 -6.32 9.05
CA VAL A 13 4.85 -7.42 9.81
C VAL A 13 4.39 -8.78 9.29
N ALA A 14 3.08 -8.95 9.05
CA ALA A 14 2.52 -10.21 8.58
C ALA A 14 2.99 -10.56 7.17
N VAL A 15 2.91 -9.62 6.23
CA VAL A 15 3.35 -9.80 4.85
C VAL A 15 4.86 -10.09 4.79
N ALA A 16 5.68 -9.40 5.61
CA ALA A 16 7.11 -9.71 5.68
C ALA A 16 7.40 -11.13 6.18
N ARG A 17 6.64 -11.63 7.16
CA ARG A 17 6.73 -13.03 7.62
C ARG A 17 6.28 -14.03 6.56
N HIS A 18 5.54 -13.58 5.56
CA HIS A 18 4.99 -14.39 4.48
C HIS A 18 5.88 -14.39 3.22
N GLY A 19 7.21 -14.32 3.40
CA GLY A 19 8.16 -14.38 2.27
C GLY A 19 8.08 -13.19 1.32
N CYS A 20 7.90 -11.98 1.87
CA CYS A 20 7.86 -10.74 1.10
C CYS A 20 8.80 -9.69 1.73
N THR A 21 9.20 -8.70 0.93
CA THR A 21 9.85 -7.48 1.45
C THR A 21 8.96 -6.30 1.12
N VAL A 22 8.50 -5.60 2.16
CA VAL A 22 7.61 -4.45 2.04
C VAL A 22 8.09 -3.28 2.90
N PHE A 23 7.72 -2.07 2.51
CA PHE A 23 7.99 -0.85 3.23
C PHE A 23 6.83 0.13 3.08
N ARG A 24 6.73 1.08 4.01
CA ARG A 24 5.75 2.17 3.94
C ARG A 24 6.14 3.17 2.84
N SER A 25 5.21 3.45 1.95
CA SER A 25 5.36 4.46 0.90
C SER A 25 4.61 5.74 1.27
N ASN A 26 5.22 6.89 0.98
CA ASN A 26 4.59 8.20 1.14
C ASN A 26 4.35 8.82 -0.24
N ALA A 27 3.17 9.42 -0.44
CA ALA A 27 2.76 10.04 -1.69
C ALA A 27 2.68 11.58 -1.58
N GLY A 28 2.84 12.27 -2.70
CA GLY A 28 2.69 13.72 -2.80
C GLY A 28 3.99 14.49 -2.56
N THR A 29 3.92 15.53 -1.73
CA THR A 29 5.04 16.46 -1.52
C THR A 29 5.17 16.83 -0.05
N VAL A 30 6.41 16.98 0.41
CA VAL A 30 6.72 17.47 1.75
C VAL A 30 7.55 18.74 1.62
N GLN A 31 7.17 19.79 2.36
CA GLN A 31 7.98 20.99 2.50
C GLN A 31 8.92 20.81 3.70
N THR A 32 10.22 21.02 3.46
CA THR A 32 11.24 20.95 4.50
C THR A 32 11.22 22.22 5.36
N LYS A 33 11.83 22.16 6.55
CA LYS A 33 12.03 23.33 7.43
C LYS A 33 12.82 24.48 6.78
N PHE A 34 13.53 24.21 5.69
CA PHE A 34 14.32 25.18 4.93
C PHE A 34 13.57 25.72 3.69
N GLY A 35 12.29 25.39 3.53
CA GLY A 35 11.45 25.88 2.42
C GLY A 35 11.53 25.06 1.14
N THR A 36 12.48 24.12 1.01
CA THR A 36 12.57 23.23 -0.16
C THR A 36 11.40 22.25 -0.20
N VAL A 37 10.82 22.04 -1.38
CA VAL A 37 9.77 21.05 -1.63
C VAL A 37 10.38 19.76 -2.18
N ILE A 38 10.15 18.64 -1.49
CA ILE A 38 10.55 17.30 -1.93
C ILE A 38 9.33 16.61 -2.53
N LYS A 39 9.47 16.08 -3.75
CA LYS A 39 8.46 15.21 -4.39
C LYS A 39 8.71 13.77 -3.96
N LEU A 40 7.64 13.11 -3.50
CA LEU A 40 7.62 11.71 -3.11
C LEU A 40 6.97 10.88 -4.23
N ALA A 41 6.35 9.75 -3.90
CA ALA A 41 5.58 8.99 -4.87
C ALA A 41 4.41 9.83 -5.44
N PRO A 42 3.89 9.51 -6.63
CA PRO A 42 2.72 10.19 -7.19
C PRO A 42 1.53 10.20 -6.23
N LYS A 43 0.68 11.23 -6.28
CA LYS A 43 -0.58 11.24 -5.53
C LYS A 43 -1.42 10.00 -5.90
N GLY A 44 -2.08 9.40 -4.93
CA GLY A 44 -2.80 8.14 -5.08
C GLY A 44 -1.93 6.88 -4.99
N TRP A 45 -0.61 7.00 -4.84
CA TRP A 45 0.26 5.84 -4.64
C TRP A 45 -0.07 5.11 -3.33
N PRO A 46 -0.12 3.76 -3.32
CA PRO A 46 -0.52 2.98 -2.16
C PRO A 46 0.37 3.16 -0.92
N ASP A 47 -0.20 2.88 0.24
CA ASP A 47 0.42 3.03 1.56
C ASP A 47 1.59 2.08 1.82
N ILE A 48 1.56 0.87 1.26
CA ILE A 48 2.60 -0.16 1.39
C ILE A 48 3.04 -0.60 -0.01
N THR A 49 4.35 -0.63 -0.22
CA THR A 49 4.98 -1.07 -1.46
C THR A 49 6.01 -2.16 -1.17
N GLY A 50 6.17 -3.11 -2.09
CA GLY A 50 7.20 -4.13 -1.95
C GLY A 50 7.19 -5.16 -3.08
N PHE A 51 7.72 -6.34 -2.78
CA PHE A 51 7.74 -7.48 -3.71
C PHE A 51 7.67 -8.82 -2.96
N ARG A 52 7.08 -9.82 -3.62
CA ARG A 52 7.02 -11.21 -3.16
C ARG A 52 8.29 -11.95 -3.56
N HIS A 53 8.87 -12.74 -2.66
CA HIS A 53 10.17 -13.39 -2.91
C HIS A 53 10.11 -14.54 -3.91
N SER A 54 8.98 -15.25 -3.97
CA SER A 54 8.84 -16.45 -4.80
C SER A 54 8.92 -16.15 -6.30
N ASP A 55 8.44 -15.00 -6.74
CA ASP A 55 8.33 -14.65 -8.17
C ASP A 55 8.66 -13.19 -8.49
N GLY A 56 9.01 -12.39 -7.49
CA GLY A 56 9.36 -10.98 -7.66
C GLY A 56 8.17 -10.08 -8.00
N LYS A 57 6.92 -10.57 -7.92
CA LYS A 57 5.75 -9.73 -8.21
C LYS A 57 5.68 -8.55 -7.26
N MET A 58 5.41 -7.38 -7.83
CA MET A 58 5.27 -6.13 -7.10
C MET A 58 4.00 -6.16 -6.23
N ILE A 59 4.12 -5.73 -4.97
CA ILE A 59 3.04 -5.62 -4.00
C ILE A 59 2.71 -4.15 -3.77
N LEU A 60 1.43 -3.82 -3.82
CA LEU A 60 0.87 -2.48 -3.68
C LEU A 60 -0.41 -2.55 -2.85
N ILE A 61 -0.32 -2.18 -1.58
CA ILE A 61 -1.46 -2.26 -0.65
C ILE A 61 -1.85 -0.85 -0.21
N GLU A 62 -3.10 -0.48 -0.48
CA GLU A 62 -3.75 0.70 0.08
C GLU A 62 -4.48 0.29 1.36
N VAL A 63 -4.20 0.97 2.48
CA VAL A 63 -4.73 0.57 3.79
C VAL A 63 -5.94 1.43 4.12
N LYS A 64 -7.05 0.79 4.49
CA LYS A 64 -8.23 1.48 5.01
C LYS A 64 -8.70 0.84 6.31
N ASN A 65 -9.33 1.60 7.18
CA ASN A 65 -10.01 1.03 8.34
C ASN A 65 -11.42 0.56 7.94
N GLU A 66 -12.32 0.31 8.90
CA GLU A 66 -13.62 -0.29 8.61
C GLU A 66 -14.55 0.61 7.75
N THR A 67 -14.39 1.94 7.82
CA THR A 67 -15.23 2.88 7.05
C THR A 67 -14.45 3.75 6.08
N GLY A 68 -13.12 3.65 6.07
CA GLY A 68 -12.22 4.39 5.20
C GLY A 68 -12.58 4.21 3.73
N LYS A 69 -12.62 5.32 2.99
CA LYS A 69 -12.92 5.36 1.56
C LYS A 69 -11.69 5.80 0.79
N LEU A 70 -11.56 5.29 -0.43
CA LEU A 70 -10.54 5.77 -1.37
C LEU A 70 -10.80 7.23 -1.71
N ARG A 71 -9.74 8.02 -1.75
CA ARG A 71 -9.74 9.37 -2.30
C ARG A 71 -9.77 9.31 -3.83
N GLU A 72 -10.11 10.41 -4.48
CA GLU A 72 -10.23 10.45 -5.94
C GLU A 72 -8.95 10.03 -6.69
N ASP A 73 -7.78 10.42 -6.19
CA ASP A 73 -6.48 10.05 -6.73
C ASP A 73 -6.18 8.55 -6.54
N GLN A 74 -6.58 7.97 -5.41
CA GLN A 74 -6.47 6.53 -5.16
C GLN A 74 -7.41 5.72 -6.05
N VAL A 75 -8.64 6.21 -6.30
CA VAL A 75 -9.57 5.59 -7.27
C VAL A 75 -8.98 5.63 -8.68
N LYS A 76 -8.33 6.74 -9.07
CA LYS A 76 -7.63 6.82 -10.38
C LYS A 76 -6.48 5.83 -10.45
N PHE A 77 -5.68 5.71 -9.39
CA PHE A 77 -4.60 4.74 -9.32
C PHE A 77 -5.11 3.29 -9.42
N GLN A 78 -6.16 2.95 -8.68
CA GLN A 78 -6.81 1.64 -8.75
C GLN A 78 -7.19 1.27 -10.19
N LYS A 79 -7.89 2.16 -10.90
CA LYS A 79 -8.28 1.92 -12.30
C LYS A 79 -7.09 1.74 -13.24
N PHE A 80 -5.99 2.45 -12.96
CA PHE A 80 -4.76 2.34 -13.75
C PHE A 80 -4.06 0.98 -13.53
N ILE A 81 -4.03 0.51 -12.27
CA ILE A 81 -3.21 -0.64 -11.88
C ILE A 81 -3.94 -1.99 -12.04
N GLU A 82 -5.28 -1.99 -12.08
CA GLU A 82 -6.13 -3.20 -12.14
C GLU A 82 -5.76 -4.20 -13.26
N ASN A 83 -5.23 -3.73 -14.38
CA ASN A 83 -4.86 -4.57 -15.52
C ASN A 83 -3.34 -4.81 -15.63
N LYS A 84 -2.59 -4.61 -14.54
CA LYS A 84 -1.13 -4.81 -14.51
C LYS A 84 -0.81 -6.10 -13.75
N PRO A 85 0.28 -6.80 -14.09
CA PRO A 85 0.69 -8.02 -13.40
C PRO A 85 1.34 -7.70 -12.05
N VAL A 86 0.56 -7.09 -11.15
CA VAL A 86 0.99 -6.68 -9.81
C VAL A 86 -0.08 -7.05 -8.79
N LEU A 87 0.38 -7.33 -7.57
CA LEU A 87 -0.45 -7.62 -6.43
C LEU A 87 -0.97 -6.30 -5.84
N TYR A 88 -2.12 -5.84 -6.33
CA TYR A 88 -2.77 -4.63 -5.84
C TYR A 88 -4.06 -4.93 -5.07
N GLY A 89 -4.22 -4.33 -3.89
CA GLY A 89 -5.46 -4.44 -3.13
C GLY A 89 -5.68 -3.30 -2.14
N VAL A 90 -6.96 -3.09 -1.80
CA VAL A 90 -7.36 -2.26 -0.66
C VAL A 90 -7.60 -3.19 0.52
N CYS A 91 -6.71 -3.16 1.51
CA CYS A 91 -6.77 -4.08 2.65
C CYS A 91 -7.24 -3.36 3.90
N ARG A 92 -8.15 -4.00 4.65
CA ARG A 92 -8.68 -3.50 5.93
C ARG A 92 -8.22 -4.30 7.13
N SER A 93 -7.50 -5.39 6.91
CA SER A 93 -6.92 -6.22 7.95
C SER A 93 -5.68 -6.96 7.44
N VAL A 94 -5.02 -7.69 8.35
CA VAL A 94 -3.92 -8.61 8.02
C VAL A 94 -4.42 -9.73 7.10
N GLU A 95 -5.61 -10.27 7.37
CA GLU A 95 -6.21 -11.35 6.61
C GLU A 95 -6.45 -10.96 5.15
N ASP A 96 -6.94 -9.73 4.90
CA ASP A 96 -7.08 -9.21 3.54
C ASP A 96 -5.75 -9.16 2.80
N ALA A 97 -4.69 -8.73 3.49
CA ALA A 97 -3.37 -8.61 2.90
C ALA A 97 -2.75 -9.98 2.60
N ILE A 98 -2.87 -10.95 3.52
CA ILE A 98 -2.38 -12.31 3.27
C ILE A 98 -3.13 -12.97 2.11
N ARG A 99 -4.47 -12.81 2.06
CA ARG A 99 -5.27 -13.30 0.93
C ARG A 99 -4.77 -12.75 -0.40
N LEU A 100 -4.50 -11.44 -0.47
CA LEU A 100 -3.94 -10.81 -1.66
C LEU A 100 -2.59 -11.42 -2.07
N ILE A 101 -1.74 -11.79 -1.11
CA ILE A 101 -0.43 -12.40 -1.38
C ILE A 101 -0.54 -13.87 -1.82
N GLU A 102 -1.58 -14.60 -1.38
CA GLU A 102 -1.74 -16.03 -1.68
C GLU A 102 -2.59 -16.32 -2.94
N GLU A 103 -3.65 -15.55 -3.20
CA GLU A 103 -4.70 -15.87 -4.20
C GLU A 103 -4.49 -15.22 -5.58
N ASP A 104 -3.24 -15.04 -5.99
CA ASP A 104 -2.82 -14.35 -7.22
C ASP A 104 -3.09 -15.12 -8.53
#